data_AF-A0A0Q7FBG9-F1
#
_entry.id   AF-A0A0Q7FBG9-F1
#
_cell.length_a   1.000
_cell.length_b   1.000
_cell.length_c   1.000
_cell.angle_alpha   90.00
_cell.angle_beta   90.00
_cell.angle_gamma   90.00
#
_symmetry.space_group_name_H-M   'P 1'
#
loop_
_entity.id
_entity.type
_entity.pdbx_description
1 polymer ?
#
loop_
_entity_poly.entity_id
_entity_poly.type
_entity_poly.pdbx_seq_one_letter_code
_entity_poly.pdbx_strand_id
1 'polypeptide(L)'
;MSEQLHERLDAKIGELRAAGLTITRIDACPQAIEQLFVGKGEAAILFDADPARDTAWYGDVELQASPEPGARLLVLGADGPQNIEI
;
A
#
# COMPACT_ATOMS: atom_id res chain seq x y z
N MET A 1 -10.68 14.54 -13.88
CA MET A 1 -10.07 14.62 -12.55
C MET A 1 -9.18 13.40 -12.44
N SER A 2 -7.87 13.58 -12.37
CA SER A 2 -6.96 12.44 -12.15
C SER A 2 -7.21 11.95 -10.73
N GLU A 3 -7.75 10.75 -10.56
CA GLU A 3 -7.90 10.12 -9.25
C GLU A 3 -6.51 10.01 -8.62
N GLN A 4 -6.38 10.51 -7.40
CA GLN A 4 -5.11 10.55 -6.69
C GLN A 4 -4.72 9.11 -6.35
N LEU A 5 -3.41 8.81 -6.31
CA LEU A 5 -2.91 7.45 -6.08
C LEU A 5 -3.50 6.80 -4.83
N HIS A 6 -3.73 7.57 -3.77
CA HIS A 6 -4.33 7.08 -2.53
C HIS A 6 -5.78 6.62 -2.71
N GLU A 7 -6.58 7.28 -3.56
CA GLU A 7 -7.96 6.89 -3.85
C GLU A 7 -8.00 5.57 -4.61
N ARG A 8 -7.12 5.41 -5.61
CA ARG A 8 -6.97 4.15 -6.36
C ARG A 8 -6.51 3.01 -5.46
N LEU A 9 -5.58 3.30 -4.56
CA LEU A 9 -5.07 2.32 -3.60
C LEU A 9 -6.16 1.90 -2.60
N ASP A 10 -6.85 2.86 -1.97
CA ASP A 10 -7.94 2.61 -1.02
C ASP A 10 -9.09 1.83 -1.68
N ALA A 11 -9.48 2.21 -2.91
CA ALA A 11 -10.48 1.49 -3.69
C ALA A 11 -10.05 0.05 -3.96
N LYS A 12 -8.79 -0.16 -4.40
CA LYS A 12 -8.30 -1.51 -4.70
C LYS A 12 -8.20 -2.39 -3.47
N ILE A 13 -7.75 -1.83 -2.35
CA ILE A 13 -7.74 -2.51 -1.05
C ILE A 13 -9.16 -2.95 -0.67
N GLY A 14 -10.16 -2.07 -0.85
CA GLY A 14 -11.57 -2.38 -0.62
C GLY A 14 -12.09 -3.53 -1.48
N GLU A 15 -11.80 -3.50 -2.78
CA GLU A 15 -12.17 -4.57 -3.73
C GLU A 15 -11.59 -5.93 -3.32
N LEU A 16 -10.29 -5.97 -2.99
CA LEU A 16 -9.59 -7.21 -2.67
C LEU A 16 -10.10 -7.81 -1.35
N ARG A 17 -10.35 -6.97 -0.35
CA ARG A 17 -10.98 -7.40 0.92
C ARG A 17 -12.39 -7.93 0.71
N ALA A 18 -13.19 -7.27 -0.14
CA ALA A 18 -14.53 -7.74 -0.48
C ALA A 18 -14.50 -9.08 -1.23
N ALA A 19 -13.44 -9.36 -1.98
CA ALA A 19 -13.19 -10.66 -2.61
C ALA A 19 -12.64 -11.73 -1.65
N GLY A 20 -12.45 -11.41 -0.36
CA GLY A 20 -11.92 -12.33 0.65
C GLY A 20 -10.41 -12.55 0.59
N LEU A 21 -9.68 -11.71 -0.15
CA LEU A 21 -8.23 -11.78 -0.24
C LEU A 21 -7.57 -11.07 0.94
N THR A 22 -6.47 -11.63 1.42
CA THR A 22 -5.66 -10.99 2.48
C THR A 22 -4.56 -10.19 1.82
N ILE A 23 -4.50 -8.88 2.11
CA ILE A 23 -3.41 -8.02 1.64
C ILE A 23 -2.31 -8.07 2.69
N THR A 24 -1.12 -8.51 2.29
CA THR A 24 0.00 -8.71 3.21
C THR A 24 0.92 -7.51 3.25
N ARG A 25 1.13 -6.83 2.11
CA ARG A 25 2.06 -5.70 1.99
C ARG A 25 1.75 -4.82 0.80
N ILE A 26 2.15 -3.56 0.87
CA ILE A 26 2.21 -2.61 -0.24
C ILE A 26 3.68 -2.34 -0.52
N ASP A 27 4.13 -2.60 -1.74
CA ASP A 27 5.45 -2.14 -2.19
C ASP A 27 5.25 -0.89 -3.03
N ALA A 28 5.95 0.20 -2.72
CA ALA A 28 5.82 1.46 -3.44
C ALA A 28 7.18 2.14 -3.66
N CYS A 29 7.37 2.78 -4.81
CA CYS A 29 8.53 3.63 -5.04
C CYS A 29 8.48 4.92 -4.21
N PRO A 30 9.62 5.58 -3.96
CA PRO A 30 9.65 6.85 -3.23
C PRO A 30 8.66 7.89 -3.76
N GLN A 31 8.51 7.99 -5.09
CA GLN A 31 7.57 8.93 -5.72
C GLN A 31 6.10 8.56 -5.46
N ALA A 32 5.78 7.27 -5.38
CA ALA A 32 4.45 6.79 -5.04
C ALA A 32 4.15 7.04 -3.55
N ILE A 33 5.13 6.79 -2.67
CA ILE A 33 5.06 7.09 -1.24
C ILE A 33 4.78 8.59 -1.01
N GLU A 34 5.51 9.47 -1.71
CA GLU A 34 5.28 10.92 -1.67
C GLU A 34 3.85 11.28 -2.13
N GLN A 35 3.35 10.67 -3.20
CA GLN A 35 1.98 10.90 -3.67
C GLN A 35 0.91 10.43 -2.67
N LEU A 36 1.14 9.31 -1.99
CA LEU A 36 0.26 8.83 -0.93
C LEU A 36 0.23 9.82 0.25
N PHE A 37 1.39 10.33 0.64
CA PHE A 37 1.52 11.32 1.70
C PHE A 37 0.85 12.65 1.35
N VAL A 38 1.08 13.17 0.13
CA VAL A 38 0.45 14.41 -0.35
C VAL A 38 -1.08 14.27 -0.43
N GLY A 39 -1.57 13.12 -0.89
CA GLY A 39 -3.00 12.94 -1.13
C GLY A 39 -3.82 12.70 0.14
N LYS A 40 -3.32 11.91 1.09
CA LYS A 40 -4.04 11.52 2.30
C LYS A 40 -3.57 12.27 3.57
N GLY A 41 -2.50 13.04 3.46
CA GLY A 41 -1.94 13.88 4.52
C GLY A 41 -1.00 13.12 5.47
N GLU A 42 -0.61 13.77 6.56
CA GLU A 42 0.40 13.25 7.52
C GLU A 42 0.00 11.92 8.16
N ALA A 43 -1.30 11.60 8.22
CA ALA A 43 -1.82 10.33 8.76
C ALA A 43 -1.81 9.17 7.76
N ALA A 44 -1.36 9.39 6.51
CA ALA A 44 -1.36 8.38 5.46
C ALA A 44 -0.36 7.27 5.72
N ILE A 45 0.80 7.61 6.28
CA ILE A 45 1.92 6.70 6.49
C ILE A 45 2.34 6.78 7.96
N LEU A 46 2.26 5.66 8.66
CA LEU A 46 2.63 5.53 10.06
C LEU A 46 3.91 4.72 10.15
N PHE A 47 4.91 5.23 10.87
CA PHE A 47 6.11 4.45 11.19
C PHE A 47 5.82 3.52 12.37
N ASP A 48 6.45 2.36 12.39
CA ASP A 48 6.40 1.47 13.55
C ASP A 48 6.94 2.20 14.81
N ALA A 49 6.34 1.90 15.96
CA ALA A 49 6.75 2.51 17.22
C ALA A 49 8.12 1.98 17.70
N ASP A 50 8.52 0.82 17.21
CA ASP A 50 9.85 0.28 17.46
C ASP A 50 10.87 0.85 16.45
N PRO A 51 11.82 1.69 16.89
CA PRO A 51 12.83 2.27 15.99
C PRO A 51 13.81 1.22 15.43
N ALA A 52 13.83 0.00 15.97
CA ALA A 52 14.61 -1.11 15.40
C ALA A 52 13.91 -1.76 14.20
N ARG A 53 12.61 -1.49 14.01
CA ARG A 53 11.82 -1.98 12.88
C ARG A 53 11.69 -0.88 11.85
N ASP A 54 12.43 -1.02 10.75
CA ASP A 54 12.31 -0.14 9.59
C ASP A 54 11.05 -0.49 8.78
N THR A 55 9.89 -0.30 9.41
CA THR A 55 8.58 -0.67 8.88
C THR A 55 7.65 0.53 8.89
N ALA A 56 7.02 0.79 7.76
CA ALA A 56 5.97 1.78 7.62
C ALA A 56 4.62 1.09 7.39
N TRP A 57 3.53 1.80 7.62
CA TRP A 57 2.18 1.29 7.52
C TRP A 57 1.30 2.29 6.78
N TYR A 58 0.48 1.79 5.86
CA TYR A 58 -0.59 2.54 5.21
C TYR A 58 -1.93 2.04 5.75
N GLY A 59 -2.51 2.78 6.70
CA GLY A 59 -3.63 2.28 7.49
C GLY A 59 -3.20 1.05 8.32
N ASP A 60 -3.75 -0.11 8.00
CA ASP A 60 -3.48 -1.40 8.63
C ASP A 60 -2.60 -2.35 7.77
N VAL A 61 -2.11 -1.88 6.62
CA VAL A 61 -1.28 -2.68 5.71
C VAL A 61 0.16 -2.21 5.78
N GLU A 62 1.10 -3.17 5.88
CA GLU A 62 2.53 -2.88 5.86
C GLU A 62 2.93 -2.21 4.53
N LEU A 63 3.69 -1.14 4.60
CA LEU A 63 4.22 -0.38 3.46
C LEU A 63 5.74 -0.52 3.43
N GLN A 64 6.25 -1.01 2.31
CA GLN A 64 7.67 -1.18 2.07
C GLN A 64 8.13 -0.37 0.84
N ALA A 65 9.25 0.33 1.01
CA ALA A 65 9.90 1.02 -0.10
C ALA A 65 10.46 0.00 -1.10
N SER A 66 10.19 0.21 -2.38
CA SER A 66 10.66 -0.61 -3.50
C SER A 66 11.32 0.26 -4.57
N PRO A 67 12.37 -0.22 -5.26
CA PRO A 67 12.93 0.51 -6.41
C PRO A 67 12.03 0.46 -7.65
N GLU A 68 11.07 -0.47 -7.70
CA GLU A 68 10.16 -0.65 -8.83
C GLU A 68 9.15 0.50 -8.93
N PRO A 69 8.89 1.03 -10.14
CA PRO A 69 8.02 2.18 -10.32
C PRO A 69 6.57 1.88 -9.94
N GLY A 70 5.93 2.86 -9.30
CA GLY A 70 4.51 2.79 -8.93
C GLY A 70 4.27 2.17 -7.54
N ALA A 71 3.07 1.62 -7.36
CA ALA A 71 2.67 0.91 -6.16
C ALA A 71 2.04 -0.43 -6.54
N ARG A 72 2.32 -1.46 -5.74
CA ARG A 72 1.76 -2.80 -5.91
C ARG A 72 1.31 -3.38 -4.57
N LEU A 73 0.20 -4.12 -4.59
CA LEU A 73 -0.32 -4.87 -3.47
C LEU A 73 0.13 -6.32 -3.57
N LEU A 74 0.73 -6.83 -2.49
CA LEU A 74 0.95 -8.25 -2.29
C LEU A 74 -0.29 -8.82 -1.62
N VAL A 75 -0.92 -9.79 -2.28
CA VAL A 75 -2.12 -10.45 -1.78
C VAL A 75 -1.90 -11.95 -1.65
N LEU A 76 -2.50 -12.54 -0.64
CA LEU A 76 -2.59 -13.97 -0.45
C LEU A 76 -4.01 -14.43 -0.75
N GLY A 77 -4.17 -15.19 -1.84
CA GLY A 77 -5.43 -15.80 -2.26
C GLY A 77 -5.37 -17.34 -2.22
N ALA A 78 -6.47 -17.97 -2.61
CA ALA A 78 -6.57 -19.43 -2.67
C ALA A 78 -5.54 -20.08 -3.63
N ASP A 79 -5.16 -19.37 -4.69
CA ASP A 79 -4.19 -19.80 -5.69
C ASP A 79 -2.73 -19.44 -5.33
N GLY A 80 -2.50 -18.85 -4.15
CA GLY A 80 -1.17 -18.44 -3.67
C GLY A 80 -0.95 -16.92 -3.67
N PRO A 81 0.30 -16.48 -3.46
CA PRO A 81 0.65 -15.06 -3.42
C PRO A 81 0.62 -14.42 -4.81
N GLN A 82 0.04 -13.23 -4.93
CA GLN A 82 -0.07 -12.47 -6.17
C GLN A 82 0.34 -11.01 -5.96
N ASN A 83 0.91 -10.39 -7.00
CA ASN A 83 1.23 -8.97 -7.03
C ASN A 83 0.22 -8.24 -7.91
N ILE A 84 -0.39 -7.17 -7.40
CA ILE A 84 -1.41 -6.39 -8.10
C ILE A 84 -0.91 -4.95 -8.22
N GLU A 85 -0.67 -4.49 -9.44
CA GLU A 85 -0.27 -3.10 -9.72
C GLU A 85 -1.46 -2.15 -9.57
N ILE A 86 -1.18 -0.92 -9.13
CA ILE A 86 -2.19 0.08 -8.77
C ILE A 86 -2.40 1.13 -9.86
#